data_AF-A0A7C3R018-F1
#
_entry.id   AF-A0A7C3R018-F1
#
_cell.length_a   1.000
_cell.length_b   1.000
_cell.length_c   1.000
_cell.angle_alpha   90.00
_cell.angle_beta   90.00
_cell.angle_gamma   90.00
#
_symmetry.space_group_name_H-M   'P 1'
#
loop_
_entity.id
_entity.type
_entity.pdbx_description
1 polymer ?
#
loop_
_entity_poly.entity_id
_entity_poly.type
_entity_poly.pdbx_seq_one_letter_code
_entity_poly.pdbx_strand_id
1 'polypeptide(L)'
;MAIASSVEDYGIDPDPPQIEVVKWAPDPIICAGDDVWFQVRITNTGTVPVSSIQVTDTYNTAYLSFLGDPPFGGPDDGELTHAFGFPGTGMPPGGWIGGGMLFRAKAPTTSTVNEFRATANDRADTLRTARAAVTILQAAGPCEGNLVANGGFESGLADWLAVEGTPRVGTLTHSGSRSLLLGILPDEPDAYRSDVVSQLVDIPADAHGAELRFWYYVDNLDDDINENGFLAMVGWLDADGIPHFWELVRTVDSDGWRQAAVDLSSLAGARVQILFVAHNDGSNVGPVWAYVDDVEICVSRCGPAVPPSGGQPSSFCWKGGYPDYAPNGVPDFDQAGRFADSRARADGPAAAANSLWWFDSKFESGSTPPPTISDGYPLVEAYGAWDDHDARNVSPLTLDLAARAHTDGQPGSPWQWIGTRPDDLANGLRSYLQAKWLHNDYSVTLEQAPTFDRVYDKVLRSDDVLLLLGFWEQQPDGWRRLGGHWVTAAGVDCLEGKRIAISDPALNSAEEGYLGVFAPASGHTRGHSPSLHDNAAFLSHDIYNVWERPGPNERGVWGLVGYFRP
;
A
#
# COMPACT_ATOMS: atom_id res chain seq x y z
N MET A 1 28.61 61.90 -48.18
CA MET A 1 28.65 60.86 -47.13
C MET A 1 27.27 60.86 -46.48
N ALA A 2 26.46 59.85 -46.75
CA ALA A 2 25.15 59.71 -46.10
C ALA A 2 25.34 58.91 -44.80
N ILE A 3 24.79 59.44 -43.71
CA ILE A 3 24.76 58.79 -42.39
C ILE A 3 23.28 58.61 -42.07
N ALA A 4 22.86 57.37 -41.79
CA ALA A 4 21.52 57.07 -41.32
C ALA A 4 21.30 57.73 -39.94
N SER A 5 20.20 58.45 -39.77
CA SER A 5 19.83 59.08 -38.50
C SER A 5 19.10 58.10 -37.58
N SER A 6 19.53 58.04 -36.32
CA SER A 6 18.77 57.51 -35.17
C SER A 6 17.32 58.05 -35.16
N VAL A 7 16.26 57.34 -34.76
CA VAL A 7 16.13 56.45 -33.58
C VAL A 7 15.07 55.34 -33.75
N GLU A 8 14.41 55.16 -34.90
CA GLU A 8 13.38 54.12 -35.05
C GLU A 8 13.44 53.44 -36.42
N ASP A 9 14.15 52.31 -36.46
CA ASP A 9 13.99 51.32 -37.54
C ASP A 9 12.78 50.44 -37.19
N TYR A 10 11.79 50.35 -38.08
CA TYR A 10 10.62 49.49 -37.90
C TYR A 10 10.90 48.10 -38.50
N GLY A 11 11.05 47.09 -37.64
CA GLY A 11 11.05 45.68 -38.03
C GLY A 11 9.63 45.11 -38.06
N ILE A 12 9.28 44.38 -39.12
CA ILE A 12 8.11 43.48 -39.13
C ILE A 12 8.67 42.08 -38.95
N ASP A 13 8.64 41.58 -37.71
CA ASP A 13 9.02 40.21 -37.41
C ASP A 13 7.74 39.38 -37.16
N PRO A 14 7.63 38.16 -37.73
CA PRO A 14 6.56 37.25 -37.34
C PRO A 14 6.70 36.88 -35.87
N ASP A 15 5.57 36.72 -35.17
CA ASP A 15 5.56 36.19 -33.80
C ASP A 15 6.35 34.87 -33.75
N PRO A 16 7.23 34.67 -32.75
CA PRO A 16 7.98 33.42 -32.65
C PRO A 16 7.02 32.27 -32.32
N PRO A 17 7.30 31.05 -32.82
CA PRO A 17 6.55 29.86 -32.40
C PRO A 17 6.67 29.68 -30.88
N GLN A 18 5.57 29.27 -30.25
CA GLN A 18 5.54 28.98 -28.82
C GLN A 18 4.99 27.58 -28.61
N ILE A 19 5.68 26.82 -27.78
CA ILE A 19 5.27 25.47 -27.41
C ILE A 19 5.20 25.31 -25.90
N GLU A 20 4.35 24.38 -25.49
CA GLU A 20 4.28 23.82 -24.15
C GLU A 20 4.56 22.32 -24.24
N VAL A 21 5.25 21.77 -23.23
CA VAL A 21 5.59 20.36 -23.16
C VAL A 21 5.15 19.83 -21.80
N VAL A 22 4.43 18.71 -21.81
CA VAL A 22 4.03 17.98 -20.60
C VAL A 22 4.54 16.55 -20.72
N LYS A 23 5.06 16.02 -19.62
CA LYS A 23 5.47 14.63 -19.48
C LYS A 23 4.95 14.06 -18.17
N TRP A 24 4.44 12.83 -18.19
CA TRP A 24 3.98 12.14 -16.99
C TRP A 24 4.19 10.62 -17.13
N ALA A 25 4.28 9.94 -15.98
CA ALA A 25 4.19 8.49 -15.90
C ALA A 25 2.79 8.15 -15.38
N PRO A 26 1.97 7.38 -16.12
CA PRO A 26 0.66 6.94 -15.63
C PRO A 26 0.79 6.14 -14.33
N ASP A 27 1.77 5.24 -14.26
CA ASP A 27 2.16 4.51 -13.04
C ASP A 27 3.48 5.06 -12.50
N PRO A 28 3.45 5.81 -11.39
CA PRO A 28 4.65 6.41 -10.80
C PRO A 28 5.44 5.43 -9.90
N ILE A 29 4.91 4.23 -9.64
CA ILE A 29 5.53 3.19 -8.79
C ILE A 29 5.43 1.86 -9.55
N ILE A 30 6.56 1.21 -9.79
CA ILE A 30 6.67 0.05 -10.68
C ILE A 30 7.68 -0.95 -10.07
N CYS A 31 7.55 -2.26 -10.29
CA CYS A 31 8.58 -3.22 -9.87
C CYS A 31 9.75 -3.27 -10.86
N ALA A 32 10.94 -3.60 -10.37
CA ALA A 32 12.03 -3.99 -11.26
C ALA A 32 11.63 -5.21 -12.11
N GLY A 33 11.85 -5.11 -13.42
CA GLY A 33 11.45 -6.13 -14.39
C GLY A 33 10.20 -5.75 -15.20
N ASP A 34 9.41 -4.79 -14.77
CA ASP A 34 8.19 -4.38 -15.47
C ASP A 34 8.46 -3.36 -16.58
N ASP A 35 7.43 -3.15 -17.40
CA ASP A 35 7.40 -2.11 -18.41
C ASP A 35 6.90 -0.77 -17.82
N VAL A 36 7.61 0.30 -18.12
CA VAL A 36 7.35 1.68 -17.68
C VAL A 36 6.89 2.52 -18.86
N TRP A 37 5.71 3.13 -18.75
CA TRP A 37 5.23 4.09 -19.73
C TRP A 37 5.52 5.53 -19.30
N PHE A 38 6.21 6.29 -20.15
CA PHE A 38 6.25 7.74 -20.06
C PHE A 38 5.45 8.35 -21.20
N GLN A 39 4.42 9.12 -20.86
CA GLN A 39 3.60 9.83 -21.83
C GLN A 39 4.12 11.25 -22.01
N VAL A 40 4.14 11.72 -23.25
CA VAL A 40 4.53 13.09 -23.61
C VAL A 40 3.48 13.76 -24.46
N ARG A 41 3.31 15.07 -24.28
CA ARG A 41 2.49 15.94 -25.13
C ARG A 41 3.18 17.26 -25.38
N ILE A 42 3.21 17.69 -26.64
CA ILE A 42 3.71 18.97 -27.09
C ILE A 42 2.56 19.74 -27.75
N THR A 43 2.29 20.95 -27.29
CA THR A 43 1.20 21.79 -27.78
C THR A 43 1.75 23.07 -28.37
N ASN A 44 1.26 23.50 -29.54
CA ASN A 44 1.52 24.84 -30.07
C ASN A 44 0.60 25.84 -29.35
N THR A 45 1.18 26.62 -28.43
CA THR A 45 0.47 27.64 -27.66
C THR A 45 0.57 29.03 -28.30
N GLY A 46 1.34 29.16 -29.39
CA GLY A 46 1.58 30.41 -30.08
C GLY A 46 0.51 30.75 -31.11
N THR A 47 0.70 31.89 -31.76
CA THR A 47 -0.18 32.43 -32.81
C THR A 47 0.21 32.00 -34.22
N VAL A 48 1.40 31.40 -34.38
CA VAL A 48 1.96 30.95 -35.66
C VAL A 48 2.10 29.42 -35.72
N PRO A 49 1.98 28.79 -36.90
CA PRO A 49 2.22 27.36 -37.04
C PRO A 49 3.67 26.94 -36.76
N VAL A 50 3.85 25.75 -36.21
CA VAL A 50 5.17 25.12 -35.98
C VAL A 50 5.48 24.16 -37.14
N SER A 51 6.60 24.35 -37.83
CA SER A 51 6.99 23.56 -39.01
C SER A 51 7.89 22.38 -38.69
N SER A 52 8.67 22.44 -37.59
CA SER A 52 9.45 21.31 -37.09
C SER A 52 9.55 21.31 -35.57
N ILE A 53 9.72 20.12 -34.99
CA ILE A 53 10.03 19.95 -33.56
C ILE A 53 11.20 18.96 -33.44
N GLN A 54 12.29 19.40 -32.82
CA GLN A 54 13.39 18.53 -32.39
C GLN A 54 13.13 18.11 -30.94
N VAL A 55 13.28 16.82 -30.64
CA VAL A 55 13.11 16.29 -29.29
C VAL A 55 14.32 15.50 -28.84
N THR A 56 14.58 15.58 -27.53
CA THR A 56 15.59 14.80 -26.83
C THR A 56 14.98 14.27 -25.54
N ASP A 57 15.03 12.95 -25.34
CA ASP A 57 14.59 12.29 -24.11
C ASP A 57 15.80 11.67 -23.41
N THR A 58 16.01 12.01 -22.14
CA THR A 58 17.15 11.55 -21.35
C THR A 58 16.70 10.77 -20.13
N TYR A 59 17.36 9.65 -19.86
CA TYR A 59 17.05 8.76 -18.75
C TYR A 59 18.31 8.07 -18.24
N ASN A 60 18.24 7.56 -17.00
CA ASN A 60 19.35 6.85 -16.40
C ASN A 60 19.32 5.36 -16.78
N THR A 61 20.28 4.92 -17.58
CA THR A 61 20.43 3.54 -18.05
C THR A 61 20.75 2.52 -16.95
N ALA A 62 21.10 2.98 -15.74
CA ALA A 62 21.18 2.12 -14.56
C ALA A 62 19.79 1.58 -14.15
N TYR A 63 18.73 2.36 -14.41
CA TYR A 63 17.38 2.10 -13.89
C TYR A 63 16.35 1.83 -14.98
N LEU A 64 16.55 2.35 -16.19
CA LEU A 64 15.61 2.22 -17.31
C LEU A 64 16.34 1.70 -18.56
N SER A 65 15.66 0.90 -19.38
CA SER A 65 16.11 0.51 -20.73
C SER A 65 14.97 0.75 -21.71
N PHE A 66 15.21 1.49 -22.79
CA PHE A 66 14.17 1.79 -23.76
C PHE A 66 13.77 0.55 -24.57
N LEU A 67 12.47 0.30 -24.72
CA LEU A 67 11.91 -0.87 -25.39
C LEU A 67 11.27 -0.59 -26.75
N GLY A 68 11.33 0.66 -27.25
CA GLY A 68 10.68 1.01 -28.51
C GLY A 68 11.28 0.30 -29.73
N ASP A 69 10.42 -0.32 -30.55
CA ASP A 69 10.73 -0.90 -31.85
C ASP A 69 9.82 -0.28 -32.95
N PRO A 70 10.37 0.36 -34.01
CA PRO A 70 11.78 0.65 -34.22
C PRO A 70 12.30 1.66 -33.18
N PRO A 71 13.63 1.67 -32.89
CA PRO A 71 14.20 2.56 -31.89
C PRO A 71 13.93 4.01 -32.26
N PHE A 72 13.07 4.64 -31.48
CA PHE A 72 12.82 6.07 -31.55
C PHE A 72 14.12 6.80 -31.20
N GLY A 73 14.83 7.30 -32.21
CA GLY A 73 15.84 8.32 -31.99
C GLY A 73 17.23 7.90 -31.52
N GLY A 74 17.60 6.62 -31.61
CA GLY A 74 18.98 6.17 -31.36
C GLY A 74 19.08 4.86 -30.58
N PRO A 75 20.31 4.44 -30.23
CA PRO A 75 20.53 3.30 -29.34
C PRO A 75 20.04 3.59 -27.91
N ASP A 76 19.85 2.54 -27.11
CA ASP A 76 19.49 2.62 -25.68
C ASP A 76 20.72 3.01 -24.84
N ASP A 77 21.20 4.26 -24.98
CA ASP A 77 22.41 4.78 -24.33
C ASP A 77 22.14 5.91 -23.31
N GLY A 78 20.86 6.16 -23.00
CA GLY A 78 20.41 7.19 -22.07
C GLY A 78 19.97 8.50 -22.73
N GLU A 79 20.07 8.62 -24.06
CA GLU A 79 19.59 9.77 -24.81
C GLU A 79 18.92 9.36 -26.13
N LEU A 80 17.64 9.67 -26.30
CA LEU A 80 16.89 9.43 -27.54
C LEU A 80 16.60 10.76 -28.23
N THR A 81 16.91 10.88 -29.52
CA THR A 81 16.75 12.13 -30.29
C THR A 81 15.91 11.94 -31.55
N HIS A 82 14.89 12.76 -31.75
CA HIS A 82 14.05 12.64 -32.94
C HIS A 82 13.60 14.00 -33.48
N ALA A 83 13.33 14.05 -34.78
CA ALA A 83 12.89 15.25 -35.48
C ALA A 83 11.53 15.01 -36.14
N PHE A 84 10.52 15.77 -35.73
CA PHE A 84 9.22 15.80 -36.38
C PHE A 84 9.19 16.92 -37.41
N GLY A 85 8.91 16.59 -38.67
CA GLY A 85 8.65 17.56 -39.73
C GLY A 85 7.15 17.62 -40.04
N PHE A 86 6.60 18.84 -40.11
CA PHE A 86 5.19 19.07 -40.45
C PHE A 86 5.09 19.69 -41.85
N PRO A 87 4.92 18.88 -42.92
CA PRO A 87 4.78 19.40 -44.26
C PRO A 87 3.49 20.22 -44.42
N GLY A 88 3.50 21.18 -45.35
CA GLY A 88 2.34 22.05 -45.60
C GLY A 88 2.23 23.20 -44.61
N THR A 89 1.08 23.36 -43.96
CA THR A 89 0.78 24.52 -43.09
C THR A 89 1.39 24.44 -41.69
N GLY A 90 2.14 23.38 -41.37
CA GLY A 90 2.69 23.15 -40.03
C GLY A 90 1.63 22.72 -39.01
N MET A 91 2.07 22.46 -37.77
CA MET A 91 1.20 22.24 -36.62
C MET A 91 0.53 23.58 -36.24
N PRO A 92 -0.80 23.73 -36.43
CA PRO A 92 -1.47 25.01 -36.25
C PRO A 92 -1.51 25.45 -34.78
N PRO A 93 -1.79 26.73 -34.48
CA PRO A 93 -2.13 27.18 -33.13
C PRO A 93 -3.18 26.27 -32.46
N GLY A 94 -2.91 25.85 -31.23
CA GLY A 94 -3.73 24.89 -30.47
C GLY A 94 -3.57 23.42 -30.90
N GLY A 95 -2.85 23.15 -31.99
CA GLY A 95 -2.49 21.80 -32.41
C GLY A 95 -1.49 21.16 -31.44
N TRP A 96 -1.48 19.83 -31.38
CA TRP A 96 -0.59 19.08 -30.49
C TRP A 96 -0.13 17.76 -31.12
N ILE A 97 1.01 17.27 -30.66
CA ILE A 97 1.52 15.92 -30.90
C ILE A 97 1.90 15.26 -29.57
N GLY A 98 1.92 13.93 -29.52
CA GLY A 98 2.26 13.20 -28.30
C GLY A 98 2.28 11.70 -28.54
N GLY A 99 2.73 10.96 -27.52
CA GLY A 99 2.81 9.50 -27.56
C GLY A 99 3.40 8.92 -26.27
N GLY A 100 3.26 7.61 -26.13
CA GLY A 100 3.88 6.85 -25.04
C GLY A 100 5.27 6.36 -25.44
N MET A 101 6.20 6.45 -24.51
CA MET A 101 7.54 5.88 -24.60
C MET A 101 7.63 4.72 -23.61
N LEU A 102 7.97 3.54 -24.11
CA LEU A 102 8.02 2.31 -23.33
C LEU A 102 9.46 1.99 -22.90
N PHE A 103 9.65 1.72 -21.62
CA PHE A 103 10.92 1.32 -21.04
C PHE A 103 10.76 0.06 -20.21
N ARG A 104 11.85 -0.64 -19.91
CA ARG A 104 11.97 -1.69 -18.90
C ARG A 104 12.57 -1.09 -17.63
N ALA A 105 11.94 -1.32 -16.48
CA ALA A 105 12.52 -1.05 -15.18
C ALA A 105 13.63 -2.08 -14.89
N LYS A 106 14.88 -1.63 -14.72
CA LYS A 106 16.04 -2.52 -14.59
C LYS A 106 16.44 -2.81 -13.16
N ALA A 107 16.44 -1.76 -12.33
CA ALA A 107 16.98 -1.83 -10.99
C ALA A 107 16.16 -0.95 -10.04
N PRO A 108 16.01 -1.39 -8.79
CA PRO A 108 15.30 -0.63 -7.77
C PRO A 108 15.94 0.73 -7.51
N THR A 109 15.11 1.75 -7.36
CA THR A 109 15.51 3.11 -7.00
C THR A 109 14.32 3.87 -6.42
N THR A 110 14.58 4.71 -5.41
CA THR A 110 13.57 5.62 -4.82
C THR A 110 13.12 6.68 -5.80
N SER A 111 13.93 7.01 -6.80
CA SER A 111 13.54 7.86 -7.92
C SER A 111 14.46 7.68 -9.11
N THR A 112 13.89 7.56 -10.31
CA THR A 112 14.58 7.82 -11.57
C THR A 112 13.76 8.80 -12.39
N VAL A 113 14.43 9.83 -12.92
CA VAL A 113 13.81 10.88 -13.71
C VAL A 113 14.04 10.60 -15.19
N ASN A 114 12.96 10.66 -15.96
CA ASN A 114 13.03 10.78 -17.40
C ASN A 114 12.70 12.23 -17.79
N GLU A 115 13.63 12.89 -18.48
CA GLU A 115 13.54 14.28 -18.90
C GLU A 115 13.39 14.38 -20.42
N PHE A 116 12.32 15.03 -20.87
CA PHE A 116 12.02 15.27 -22.27
C PHE A 116 12.17 16.75 -22.61
N ARG A 117 12.95 17.06 -23.65
CA ARG A 117 13.21 18.39 -24.17
C ARG A 117 12.66 18.50 -25.58
N ALA A 118 12.06 19.63 -25.91
CA ALA A 118 11.58 19.92 -27.27
C ALA A 118 11.96 21.34 -27.69
N THR A 119 12.35 21.50 -28.96
CA THR A 119 12.68 22.78 -29.59
C THR A 119 11.90 22.91 -30.89
N ALA A 120 11.14 24.01 -31.04
CA ALA A 120 10.36 24.29 -32.24
C ALA A 120 11.19 25.07 -33.28
N ASN A 121 11.05 24.69 -34.55
CA ASN A 121 11.64 25.36 -35.71
C ASN A 121 13.16 25.61 -35.57
N ASP A 122 13.88 24.71 -34.88
CA ASP A 122 15.31 24.80 -34.58
C ASP A 122 15.74 26.10 -33.86
N ARG A 123 14.80 26.77 -33.16
CA ARG A 123 15.08 28.00 -32.43
C ARG A 123 15.30 27.77 -30.94
N ALA A 124 16.49 28.09 -30.44
CA ALA A 124 16.88 27.85 -29.06
C ALA A 124 15.98 28.54 -28.00
N ASP A 125 15.35 29.68 -28.33
CA ASP A 125 14.40 30.39 -27.45
C ASP A 125 13.10 29.62 -27.19
N THR A 126 12.80 28.62 -28.02
CA THR A 126 11.62 27.77 -27.90
C THR A 126 11.86 26.49 -27.10
N LEU A 127 13.07 26.26 -26.62
CA LEU A 127 13.40 25.08 -25.82
C LEU A 127 12.45 24.97 -24.61
N ARG A 128 11.78 23.84 -24.48
CA ARG A 128 10.96 23.48 -23.32
C ARG A 128 11.38 22.13 -22.80
N THR A 129 11.28 21.97 -21.49
CA THR A 129 11.65 20.76 -20.76
C THR A 129 10.49 20.31 -19.90
N ALA A 130 10.20 19.02 -19.92
CA ALA A 130 9.28 18.37 -19.01
C ALA A 130 9.93 17.13 -18.40
N ARG A 131 9.55 16.79 -17.17
CA ARG A 131 10.14 15.69 -16.41
C ARG A 131 9.03 14.82 -15.83
N ALA A 132 9.27 13.52 -15.81
CA ALA A 132 8.49 12.57 -15.03
C ALA A 132 9.44 11.70 -14.23
N ALA A 133 9.07 11.39 -12.99
CA ALA A 133 9.85 10.52 -12.13
C ALA A 133 9.04 9.26 -11.81
N VAL A 134 9.71 8.13 -11.72
CA VAL A 134 9.14 6.87 -11.24
C VAL A 134 9.98 6.32 -10.09
N THR A 135 9.31 5.65 -9.15
CA THR A 135 9.93 4.80 -8.14
C THR A 135 9.99 3.39 -8.69
N ILE A 136 11.16 2.76 -8.65
CA ILE A 136 11.31 1.34 -9.02
C ILE A 136 11.53 0.55 -7.74
N LEU A 137 10.58 -0.31 -7.40
CA LEU A 137 10.66 -1.22 -6.26
C LEU A 137 11.44 -2.48 -6.65
N GLN A 138 11.68 -3.42 -5.71
CA GLN A 138 12.25 -4.70 -6.11
C GLN A 138 11.30 -5.43 -7.06
N ALA A 139 11.83 -6.42 -7.76
CA ALA A 139 11.01 -7.38 -8.46
C ALA A 139 9.96 -7.95 -7.49
N ALA A 140 8.79 -8.29 -8.03
CA ALA A 140 7.72 -8.87 -7.25
C ALA A 140 8.21 -10.13 -6.52
N GLY A 141 7.83 -10.24 -5.25
CA GLY A 141 8.14 -11.41 -4.42
C GLY A 141 7.39 -12.66 -4.89
N PRO A 142 7.68 -13.84 -4.28
CA PRO A 142 6.84 -15.01 -4.48
C PRO A 142 5.43 -14.76 -3.93
N CYS A 143 4.51 -15.69 -4.24
CA CYS A 143 3.15 -15.72 -3.71
C CYS A 143 3.06 -15.41 -2.21
N GLU A 144 2.28 -14.38 -1.85
CA GLU A 144 1.98 -13.97 -0.49
C GLU A 144 0.66 -14.59 -0.01
N GLY A 145 0.71 -15.88 0.30
CA GLY A 145 -0.43 -16.60 0.87
C GLY A 145 -1.62 -16.75 -0.09
N ASN A 146 -2.68 -17.33 0.46
CA ASN A 146 -3.93 -17.59 -0.24
C ASN A 146 -5.04 -16.71 0.34
N LEU A 147 -5.62 -15.83 -0.49
CA LEU A 147 -6.74 -14.97 -0.08
C LEU A 147 -8.09 -15.70 0.01
N VAL A 148 -8.18 -16.91 -0.55
CA VAL A 148 -9.39 -17.74 -0.50
C VAL A 148 -9.47 -18.46 0.83
N ALA A 149 -10.52 -18.18 1.59
CA ALA A 149 -10.82 -18.89 2.82
C ALA A 149 -11.20 -20.34 2.49
N ASN A 150 -10.52 -21.29 3.15
CA ASN A 150 -10.81 -22.72 3.05
C ASN A 150 -10.92 -23.20 1.57
N GLY A 151 -9.95 -22.82 0.75
CA GLY A 151 -9.91 -23.22 -0.67
C GLY A 151 -9.72 -24.73 -0.92
N GLY A 152 -9.24 -25.48 0.08
CA GLY A 152 -9.16 -26.95 0.06
C GLY A 152 -10.33 -27.65 0.74
N PHE A 153 -11.37 -26.92 1.19
CA PHE A 153 -12.62 -27.49 1.72
C PHE A 153 -12.52 -28.43 2.95
N GLU A 154 -11.37 -28.47 3.63
CA GLU A 154 -11.12 -29.34 4.78
C GLU A 154 -12.01 -29.02 5.99
N SER A 155 -12.39 -27.74 6.17
CA SER A 155 -13.34 -27.33 7.22
C SER A 155 -14.81 -27.45 6.79
N GLY A 156 -15.09 -28.02 5.62
CA GLY A 156 -16.43 -28.11 5.03
C GLY A 156 -16.74 -26.92 4.11
N LEU A 157 -18.00 -26.46 4.08
CA LEU A 157 -18.45 -25.37 3.19
C LEU A 157 -18.81 -24.07 3.93
N ALA A 158 -18.46 -23.93 5.21
CA ALA A 158 -18.91 -22.78 6.01
C ALA A 158 -18.42 -21.42 5.47
N ASP A 159 -17.21 -21.39 4.89
CA ASP A 159 -16.59 -20.20 4.30
C ASP A 159 -17.05 -19.92 2.85
N TRP A 160 -17.93 -20.77 2.31
CA TRP A 160 -18.41 -20.72 0.94
C TRP A 160 -19.93 -20.54 0.90
N LEU A 161 -20.40 -19.49 0.24
CA LEU A 161 -21.82 -19.21 0.12
C LEU A 161 -22.47 -20.14 -0.92
N ALA A 162 -23.36 -21.02 -0.48
CA ALA A 162 -24.29 -21.72 -1.37
C ALA A 162 -25.34 -20.75 -1.90
N VAL A 163 -25.19 -20.33 -3.15
CA VAL A 163 -26.10 -19.37 -3.81
C VAL A 163 -27.36 -20.08 -4.32
N GLU A 164 -27.19 -21.29 -4.85
CA GLU A 164 -28.28 -22.12 -5.36
C GLU A 164 -27.98 -23.60 -5.15
N GLY A 165 -29.05 -24.41 -5.05
CA GLY A 165 -28.94 -25.85 -4.93
C GLY A 165 -28.43 -26.30 -3.56
N THR A 166 -27.79 -27.47 -3.55
CA THR A 166 -27.27 -28.10 -2.34
C THR A 166 -25.85 -28.59 -2.58
N PRO A 167 -24.86 -27.69 -2.69
CA PRO A 167 -23.45 -28.07 -2.79
C PRO A 167 -23.04 -28.91 -1.57
N ARG A 168 -22.11 -29.84 -1.79
CA ARG A 168 -21.70 -30.86 -0.80
C ARG A 168 -20.19 -30.88 -0.65
N VAL A 169 -19.73 -31.57 0.39
CA VAL A 169 -18.32 -31.93 0.54
C VAL A 169 -18.11 -33.30 -0.09
N GLY A 170 -17.18 -33.40 -1.03
CA GLY A 170 -16.74 -34.63 -1.69
C GLY A 170 -15.59 -35.32 -0.95
N THR A 171 -15.38 -36.59 -1.27
CA THR A 171 -14.23 -37.40 -0.82
C THR A 171 -13.27 -37.75 -1.96
N LEU A 172 -13.62 -37.43 -3.21
CA LEU A 172 -12.67 -37.43 -4.33
C LEU A 172 -11.93 -36.10 -4.30
N THR A 173 -10.62 -36.15 -4.07
CA THR A 173 -9.82 -34.95 -3.87
C THR A 173 -8.64 -34.86 -4.83
N HIS A 174 -8.14 -33.64 -5.02
CA HIS A 174 -6.84 -33.41 -5.62
C HIS A 174 -5.76 -33.47 -4.53
N SER A 175 -6.02 -32.82 -3.39
CA SER A 175 -5.16 -32.87 -2.20
C SER A 175 -5.99 -33.02 -0.93
N GLY A 176 -5.36 -33.22 0.23
CA GLY A 176 -6.11 -33.33 1.49
C GLY A 176 -7.10 -34.51 1.56
N SER A 177 -8.23 -34.29 2.23
CA SER A 177 -9.25 -35.30 2.52
C SER A 177 -10.66 -34.89 2.09
N ARG A 178 -10.87 -33.63 1.69
CA ARG A 178 -12.16 -33.09 1.27
C ARG A 178 -12.01 -32.22 0.01
N SER A 179 -13.09 -32.09 -0.73
CA SER A 179 -13.22 -31.19 -1.87
C SER A 179 -14.65 -30.63 -1.93
N LEU A 180 -14.89 -29.61 -2.75
CA LEU A 180 -16.25 -29.22 -3.12
C LEU A 180 -16.83 -30.27 -4.07
N LEU A 181 -18.10 -30.63 -3.88
CA LEU A 181 -18.90 -31.44 -4.81
C LEU A 181 -20.15 -30.65 -5.23
N LEU A 182 -20.30 -30.48 -6.54
CA LEU A 182 -21.46 -29.86 -7.20
C LEU A 182 -22.13 -30.87 -8.15
N GLY A 183 -23.44 -30.71 -8.37
CA GLY A 183 -24.19 -31.49 -9.34
C GLY A 183 -24.71 -32.82 -8.79
N ILE A 184 -25.03 -33.74 -9.71
CA ILE A 184 -25.74 -34.99 -9.45
C ILE A 184 -24.80 -36.16 -9.75
N LEU A 185 -24.58 -37.03 -8.76
CA LEU A 185 -23.71 -38.21 -8.93
C LEU A 185 -24.39 -39.31 -9.76
N PRO A 186 -23.63 -40.25 -10.36
CA PRO A 186 -24.18 -41.33 -11.20
C PRO A 186 -25.23 -42.23 -10.53
N ASP A 187 -25.19 -42.34 -9.20
CA ASP A 187 -26.11 -43.15 -8.41
C ASP A 187 -27.35 -42.38 -7.92
N GLU A 188 -27.43 -41.08 -8.22
CA GLU A 188 -28.56 -40.22 -7.92
C GLU A 188 -29.52 -40.12 -9.13
N PRO A 189 -30.82 -39.91 -8.91
CA PRO A 189 -31.77 -39.74 -10.01
C PRO A 189 -31.51 -38.44 -10.75
N ASP A 190 -31.48 -38.52 -12.09
CA ASP A 190 -31.34 -37.36 -12.94
C ASP A 190 -32.50 -36.36 -12.73
N ALA A 191 -32.18 -35.07 -12.70
CA ALA A 191 -33.13 -34.00 -12.38
C ALA A 191 -32.61 -32.62 -12.82
N TYR A 192 -33.53 -31.69 -13.06
CA TYR A 192 -33.18 -30.28 -13.25
C TYR A 192 -32.58 -29.71 -11.96
N ARG A 193 -31.29 -29.35 -11.98
CA ARG A 193 -30.58 -28.86 -10.80
C ARG A 193 -29.43 -27.94 -11.18
N SER A 194 -29.32 -26.83 -10.48
CA SER A 194 -28.12 -25.99 -10.45
C SER A 194 -27.57 -25.97 -9.03
N ASP A 195 -26.32 -26.39 -8.86
CA ASP A 195 -25.58 -26.09 -7.64
C ASP A 195 -24.63 -24.94 -7.93
N VAL A 196 -24.73 -23.87 -7.13
CA VAL A 196 -23.88 -22.69 -7.26
C VAL A 196 -23.25 -22.39 -5.91
N VAL A 197 -21.93 -22.34 -5.87
CA VAL A 197 -21.18 -21.86 -4.69
C VAL A 197 -20.36 -20.65 -5.06
N SER A 198 -20.18 -19.73 -4.10
CA SER A 198 -19.35 -18.55 -4.30
C SER A 198 -18.58 -18.13 -3.07
N GLN A 199 -17.50 -17.40 -3.28
CA GLN A 199 -16.79 -16.68 -2.24
C GLN A 199 -16.43 -15.28 -2.73
N LEU A 200 -16.61 -14.28 -1.88
CA LEU A 200 -16.14 -12.92 -2.13
C LEU A 200 -14.71 -12.80 -1.60
N VAL A 201 -13.81 -12.29 -2.42
CA VAL A 201 -12.40 -12.10 -2.09
C VAL A 201 -12.00 -10.68 -2.46
N ASP A 202 -11.35 -9.98 -1.53
CA ASP A 202 -10.79 -8.65 -1.78
C ASP A 202 -9.38 -8.80 -2.36
N ILE A 203 -9.15 -8.32 -3.58
CA ILE A 203 -7.79 -8.23 -4.13
C ILE A 203 -7.17 -6.93 -3.59
N PRO A 204 -6.02 -6.98 -2.88
CA PRO A 204 -5.35 -5.79 -2.37
C PRO A 204 -5.06 -4.79 -3.48
N ALA A 205 -5.28 -3.50 -3.22
CA ALA A 205 -5.02 -2.43 -4.18
C ALA A 205 -3.54 -2.26 -4.54
N ASP A 206 -2.65 -2.77 -3.68
CA ASP A 206 -1.20 -2.80 -3.88
C ASP A 206 -0.68 -4.16 -4.34
N ALA A 207 -1.58 -5.07 -4.76
CA ALA A 207 -1.20 -6.26 -5.50
C ALA A 207 -0.51 -5.82 -6.80
N HIS A 208 0.75 -6.21 -6.96
CA HIS A 208 1.45 -6.08 -8.24
C HIS A 208 1.00 -7.15 -9.23
N GLY A 209 0.87 -8.38 -8.72
CA GLY A 209 0.31 -9.50 -9.44
C GLY A 209 -0.77 -10.18 -8.60
N ALA A 210 -1.86 -10.62 -9.22
CA ALA A 210 -2.85 -11.49 -8.59
C ALA A 210 -3.20 -12.63 -9.55
N GLU A 211 -3.10 -13.88 -9.09
CA GLU A 211 -3.41 -15.06 -9.90
C GLU A 211 -4.40 -15.95 -9.15
N LEU A 212 -5.56 -16.21 -9.75
CA LEU A 212 -6.49 -17.24 -9.28
C LEU A 212 -6.08 -18.58 -9.90
N ARG A 213 -5.89 -19.59 -9.05
CA ARG A 213 -5.70 -20.99 -9.44
C ARG A 213 -6.66 -21.90 -8.70
N PHE A 214 -7.12 -22.95 -9.36
CA PHE A 214 -7.92 -24.01 -8.73
C PHE A 214 -7.85 -25.30 -9.53
N TRP A 215 -8.08 -26.42 -8.85
CA TRP A 215 -8.22 -27.72 -9.47
C TRP A 215 -9.69 -28.10 -9.63
N TYR A 216 -10.04 -28.69 -10.77
CA TYR A 216 -11.39 -29.15 -11.05
C TYR A 216 -11.38 -30.54 -11.71
N TYR A 217 -12.39 -31.34 -11.38
CA TYR A 217 -12.69 -32.64 -11.98
C TYR A 217 -14.16 -32.64 -12.38
N VAL A 218 -14.48 -32.85 -13.65
CA VAL A 218 -15.86 -32.86 -14.15
C VAL A 218 -16.06 -34.14 -14.95
N ASP A 219 -17.19 -34.79 -14.73
CA ASP A 219 -17.56 -36.02 -15.40
C ASP A 219 -19.09 -36.04 -15.56
N ASN A 220 -19.57 -36.85 -16.50
CA ASN A 220 -20.96 -36.80 -16.94
C ASN A 220 -21.44 -38.17 -17.43
N LEU A 221 -22.76 -38.30 -17.53
CA LEU A 221 -23.43 -39.31 -18.34
C LEU A 221 -24.28 -38.70 -19.47
N ASP A 222 -24.22 -37.37 -19.62
CA ASP A 222 -24.82 -36.56 -20.68
C ASP A 222 -23.82 -35.47 -21.10
N ASP A 223 -23.37 -35.53 -22.36
CA ASP A 223 -22.29 -34.72 -22.90
C ASP A 223 -22.78 -33.44 -23.63
N ASP A 224 -24.08 -33.11 -23.57
CA ASP A 224 -24.57 -31.85 -24.14
C ASP A 224 -24.19 -30.63 -23.28
N ILE A 225 -23.09 -30.00 -23.64
CA ILE A 225 -22.53 -28.81 -22.97
C ILE A 225 -23.44 -27.56 -22.98
N ASN A 226 -24.50 -27.54 -23.80
CA ASN A 226 -25.43 -26.40 -23.84
C ASN A 226 -26.55 -26.53 -22.80
N GLU A 227 -26.78 -27.75 -22.32
CA GLU A 227 -27.89 -28.12 -21.46
C GLU A 227 -27.35 -28.58 -20.09
N ASN A 228 -26.19 -29.24 -20.08
CA ASN A 228 -25.45 -29.66 -18.90
C ASN A 228 -24.05 -29.01 -18.87
N GLY A 229 -23.50 -28.76 -17.69
CA GLY A 229 -22.09 -28.37 -17.61
C GLY A 229 -21.63 -27.78 -16.30
N PHE A 230 -20.32 -27.83 -16.13
CA PHE A 230 -19.58 -27.11 -15.10
C PHE A 230 -19.08 -25.77 -15.64
N LEU A 231 -19.28 -24.71 -14.86
CA LEU A 231 -18.73 -23.39 -15.14
C LEU A 231 -17.93 -22.87 -13.94
N ALA A 232 -16.81 -22.24 -14.22
CA ALA A 232 -16.07 -21.43 -13.25
C ALA A 232 -16.00 -19.99 -13.74
N MET A 233 -16.33 -19.04 -12.88
CA MET A 233 -16.40 -17.62 -13.24
C MET A 233 -15.79 -16.73 -12.16
N VAL A 234 -15.32 -15.55 -12.59
CA VAL A 234 -14.97 -14.44 -11.70
C VAL A 234 -15.87 -13.26 -12.04
N GLY A 235 -16.60 -12.75 -11.06
CA GLY A 235 -17.41 -11.54 -11.18
C GLY A 235 -16.85 -10.38 -10.36
N TRP A 236 -17.08 -9.15 -10.80
CA TRP A 236 -16.78 -7.94 -10.01
C TRP A 236 -17.74 -6.81 -10.38
N LEU A 237 -17.75 -5.75 -9.57
CA LEU A 237 -18.46 -4.50 -9.90
C LEU A 237 -17.43 -3.46 -10.35
N ASP A 238 -17.73 -2.72 -11.41
CA ASP A 238 -16.93 -1.55 -11.78
C ASP A 238 -17.25 -0.33 -10.89
N ALA A 239 -16.58 0.80 -11.15
CA ALA A 239 -16.74 2.03 -10.38
C ALA A 239 -18.17 2.61 -10.40
N ASP A 240 -18.96 2.27 -11.43
CA ASP A 240 -20.36 2.69 -11.56
C ASP A 240 -21.33 1.67 -10.92
N GLY A 241 -20.81 0.58 -10.34
CA GLY A 241 -21.58 -0.50 -9.75
C GLY A 241 -22.17 -1.47 -10.78
N ILE A 242 -21.69 -1.46 -12.02
CA ILE A 242 -22.15 -2.37 -13.06
C ILE A 242 -21.42 -3.72 -12.89
N PRO A 243 -22.16 -4.84 -12.90
CA PRO A 243 -21.54 -6.16 -12.78
C PRO A 243 -20.88 -6.60 -14.08
N HIS A 244 -19.68 -7.13 -13.95
CA HIS A 244 -18.90 -7.78 -15.00
C HIS A 244 -18.59 -9.22 -14.60
N PHE A 245 -18.47 -10.10 -15.59
CA PHE A 245 -18.13 -11.51 -15.37
C PHE A 245 -17.16 -12.01 -16.42
N TRP A 246 -16.18 -12.79 -15.98
CA TRP A 246 -15.29 -13.57 -16.82
C TRP A 246 -15.57 -15.05 -16.64
N GLU A 247 -15.88 -15.72 -17.73
CA GLU A 247 -15.96 -17.18 -17.79
C GLU A 247 -14.55 -17.75 -17.95
N LEU A 248 -14.12 -18.54 -16.98
CA LEU A 248 -12.78 -19.13 -16.95
C LEU A 248 -12.78 -20.55 -17.52
N VAL A 249 -13.79 -21.32 -17.16
CA VAL A 249 -13.96 -22.72 -17.57
C VAL A 249 -15.42 -22.96 -17.90
N ARG A 250 -15.65 -23.70 -18.98
CA ARG A 250 -16.93 -24.33 -19.33
C ARG A 250 -16.66 -25.71 -19.89
N THR A 251 -17.14 -26.77 -19.22
CA THR A 251 -16.98 -28.15 -19.71
C THR A 251 -18.02 -29.10 -19.12
N VAL A 252 -18.23 -30.23 -19.78
CA VAL A 252 -18.98 -31.40 -19.27
C VAL A 252 -18.06 -32.56 -18.88
N ASP A 253 -16.79 -32.52 -19.28
CA ASP A 253 -15.78 -33.53 -18.98
C ASP A 253 -14.40 -32.86 -18.90
N SER A 254 -13.63 -33.16 -17.86
CA SER A 254 -12.25 -32.68 -17.73
C SER A 254 -11.20 -33.77 -17.96
N ASP A 255 -11.58 -35.04 -18.15
CA ASP A 255 -10.67 -36.20 -18.27
C ASP A 255 -9.69 -36.26 -17.10
N GLY A 256 -10.25 -36.27 -15.87
CA GLY A 256 -9.48 -36.21 -14.63
C GLY A 256 -9.29 -34.80 -14.06
N TRP A 257 -8.47 -34.69 -13.02
CA TRP A 257 -8.15 -33.40 -12.40
C TRP A 257 -7.36 -32.50 -13.35
N ARG A 258 -7.85 -31.27 -13.54
CA ARG A 258 -7.16 -30.20 -14.29
C ARG A 258 -7.03 -28.94 -13.44
N GLN A 259 -5.99 -28.16 -13.72
CA GLN A 259 -5.78 -26.85 -13.10
C GLN A 259 -6.19 -25.74 -14.06
N ALA A 260 -6.93 -24.76 -13.56
CA ALA A 260 -7.12 -23.47 -14.22
C ALA A 260 -6.28 -22.41 -13.50
N ALA A 261 -5.71 -21.47 -14.26
CA ALA A 261 -4.98 -20.32 -13.75
C ALA A 261 -5.34 -19.07 -14.56
N VAL A 262 -5.64 -17.96 -13.90
CA VAL A 262 -6.00 -16.69 -14.53
C VAL A 262 -5.36 -15.50 -13.81
N ASP A 263 -4.82 -14.57 -14.59
CA ASP A 263 -4.30 -13.30 -14.12
C ASP A 263 -5.46 -12.34 -13.79
N LEU A 264 -5.53 -11.92 -12.54
CA LEU A 264 -6.48 -10.96 -11.99
C LEU A 264 -5.82 -9.62 -11.64
N SER A 265 -4.58 -9.37 -12.04
CA SER A 265 -3.81 -8.18 -11.62
C SER A 265 -4.51 -6.86 -12.00
N SER A 266 -5.25 -6.83 -13.12
CA SER A 266 -6.04 -5.66 -13.52
C SER A 266 -7.22 -5.35 -12.59
N LEU A 267 -7.55 -6.28 -11.70
CA LEU A 267 -8.61 -6.16 -10.69
C LEU A 267 -8.02 -5.84 -9.30
N ALA A 268 -6.75 -5.45 -9.20
CA ALA A 268 -6.16 -4.95 -7.95
C ALA A 268 -7.03 -3.84 -7.34
N GLY A 269 -7.37 -4.00 -6.06
CA GLY A 269 -8.25 -3.09 -5.31
C GLY A 269 -9.75 -3.35 -5.49
N ALA A 270 -10.13 -4.31 -6.34
CA ALA A 270 -11.51 -4.73 -6.50
C ALA A 270 -11.87 -5.89 -5.56
N ARG A 271 -13.15 -5.94 -5.17
CA ARG A 271 -13.76 -7.14 -4.59
C ARG A 271 -14.24 -8.03 -5.72
N VAL A 272 -13.70 -9.24 -5.81
CA VAL A 272 -14.10 -10.24 -6.78
C VAL A 272 -14.99 -11.30 -6.14
N GLN A 273 -15.88 -11.88 -6.93
CA GLN A 273 -16.67 -13.04 -6.58
C GLN A 273 -16.17 -14.22 -7.41
N ILE A 274 -15.67 -15.26 -6.76
CA ILE A 274 -15.38 -16.54 -7.40
C ILE A 274 -16.67 -17.35 -7.40
N LEU A 275 -17.07 -17.90 -8.55
CA LEU A 275 -18.26 -18.75 -8.67
C LEU A 275 -17.91 -20.08 -9.31
N PHE A 276 -18.44 -21.15 -8.74
CA PHE A 276 -18.46 -22.48 -9.36
C PHE A 276 -19.91 -22.94 -9.49
N VAL A 277 -20.25 -23.43 -10.68
CA VAL A 277 -21.61 -23.81 -11.07
C VAL A 277 -21.56 -25.21 -11.67
N ALA A 278 -22.46 -26.09 -11.25
CA ALA A 278 -22.83 -27.28 -12.02
C ALA A 278 -24.31 -27.18 -12.36
N HIS A 279 -24.63 -27.17 -13.66
CA HIS A 279 -26.00 -27.11 -14.17
C HIS A 279 -26.36 -28.42 -14.85
N ASN A 280 -27.54 -28.93 -14.51
CA ASN A 280 -28.10 -30.16 -15.05
C ASN A 280 -29.55 -29.91 -15.49
N ASP A 281 -29.93 -30.35 -16.70
CA ASP A 281 -31.22 -30.03 -17.31
C ASP A 281 -32.37 -31.00 -16.94
N GLY A 282 -32.03 -32.21 -16.48
CA GLY A 282 -33.00 -33.26 -16.12
C GLY A 282 -33.67 -33.95 -17.30
N SER A 283 -32.97 -34.07 -18.44
CA SER A 283 -33.47 -34.73 -19.66
C SER A 283 -33.76 -36.24 -19.50
N ASN A 284 -33.27 -36.88 -18.43
CA ASN A 284 -33.15 -38.33 -18.21
C ASN A 284 -32.15 -39.03 -19.14
N VAL A 285 -31.24 -38.29 -19.78
CA VAL A 285 -30.13 -38.86 -20.55
C VAL A 285 -28.96 -39.19 -19.62
N GLY A 286 -28.64 -38.31 -18.68
CA GLY A 286 -27.64 -38.55 -17.64
C GLY A 286 -27.25 -37.29 -16.88
N PRO A 287 -26.70 -37.41 -15.66
CA PRO A 287 -26.30 -36.25 -14.88
C PRO A 287 -24.88 -35.72 -15.20
N VAL A 288 -24.59 -34.50 -14.77
CA VAL A 288 -23.23 -33.94 -14.62
C VAL A 288 -22.89 -33.69 -13.14
N TRP A 289 -21.63 -33.96 -12.77
CA TRP A 289 -21.08 -33.62 -11.47
C TRP A 289 -19.67 -33.05 -11.59
N ALA A 290 -19.30 -32.24 -10.61
CA ALA A 290 -18.00 -31.60 -10.56
C ALA A 290 -17.43 -31.61 -9.15
N TYR A 291 -16.12 -31.81 -9.06
CA TYR A 291 -15.33 -31.58 -7.87
C TYR A 291 -14.40 -30.39 -8.09
N VAL A 292 -14.25 -29.55 -7.06
CA VAL A 292 -13.29 -28.43 -7.07
C VAL A 292 -12.45 -28.51 -5.81
N ASP A 293 -11.16 -28.24 -5.93
CA ASP A 293 -10.20 -28.36 -4.84
C ASP A 293 -9.03 -27.39 -5.00
N ASP A 294 -8.28 -27.16 -3.92
CA ASP A 294 -7.09 -26.30 -3.87
C ASP A 294 -7.28 -24.93 -4.54
N VAL A 295 -8.40 -24.25 -4.23
CA VAL A 295 -8.70 -22.91 -4.74
C VAL A 295 -7.82 -21.88 -4.05
N GLU A 296 -7.15 -21.05 -4.84
CA GLU A 296 -6.23 -20.06 -4.33
C GLU A 296 -6.21 -18.80 -5.17
N ILE A 297 -6.33 -17.64 -4.51
CA ILE A 297 -5.89 -16.37 -5.09
C ILE A 297 -4.56 -16.04 -4.44
N CYS A 298 -3.53 -16.13 -5.26
CA CYS A 298 -2.17 -15.81 -4.92
C CYS A 298 -1.89 -14.36 -5.30
N VAL A 299 -1.39 -13.55 -4.37
CA VAL A 299 -0.96 -12.17 -4.64
C VAL A 299 0.55 -12.08 -4.58
N SER A 300 1.15 -11.29 -5.47
CA SER A 300 2.52 -10.84 -5.36
C SER A 300 2.51 -9.32 -5.25
N ARG A 301 3.37 -8.78 -4.39
CA ARG A 301 3.60 -7.33 -4.29
C ARG A 301 5.01 -7.06 -4.77
N CYS A 302 5.26 -5.83 -5.24
CA CYS A 302 6.64 -5.40 -5.41
C CYS A 302 7.35 -5.52 -4.06
N GLY A 303 8.40 -6.35 -3.99
CA GLY A 303 9.17 -6.46 -2.77
C GLY A 303 9.84 -5.11 -2.44
N PRO A 304 10.08 -4.77 -1.16
CA PRO A 304 11.00 -3.70 -0.82
C PRO A 304 12.43 -4.19 -0.93
N ALA A 305 13.40 -3.26 -0.98
CA ALA A 305 14.78 -3.59 -0.69
C ALA A 305 14.83 -4.37 0.63
N VAL A 306 15.43 -5.56 0.62
CA VAL A 306 15.68 -6.36 1.84
C VAL A 306 16.10 -5.40 2.96
N PRO A 307 15.33 -5.29 4.06
CA PRO A 307 15.76 -4.49 5.19
C PRO A 307 17.09 -5.07 5.67
N PRO A 308 18.14 -4.26 5.91
CA PRO A 308 19.34 -4.78 6.53
C PRO A 308 18.93 -5.39 7.87
N SER A 309 19.02 -6.71 7.99
CA SER A 309 18.83 -7.37 9.28
C SER A 309 19.81 -6.75 10.28
N GLY A 310 19.28 -6.01 11.27
CA GLY A 310 20.08 -5.40 12.33
C GLY A 310 20.83 -4.11 11.97
N GLY A 311 20.47 -3.42 10.88
CA GLY A 311 21.05 -2.12 10.52
C GLY A 311 19.99 -1.08 10.18
N GLN A 312 19.90 -0.04 10.99
CA GLN A 312 19.15 1.17 10.65
C GLN A 312 19.65 1.73 9.29
N PRO A 313 18.76 1.98 8.30
CA PRO A 313 19.13 2.58 7.03
C PRO A 313 19.98 3.84 7.23
N SER A 314 21.18 3.88 6.64
CA SER A 314 22.12 5.01 6.83
C SER A 314 21.60 6.37 6.34
N SER A 315 20.51 6.39 5.55
CA SER A 315 19.85 7.61 5.10
C SER A 315 18.91 8.21 6.15
N PHE A 316 18.57 7.47 7.20
CA PHE A 316 17.61 7.91 8.20
C PHE A 316 18.29 8.50 9.42
N CYS A 317 17.66 9.54 9.94
CA CYS A 317 17.95 10.13 11.22
C CYS A 317 16.96 9.54 12.23
N TRP A 318 17.46 8.53 12.96
CA TRP A 318 16.70 7.76 13.93
C TRP A 318 16.77 8.36 15.33
N LYS A 319 15.69 8.17 16.08
CA LYS A 319 15.74 8.25 17.54
C LYS A 319 16.58 7.08 18.08
N GLY A 320 17.74 7.41 18.62
CA GLY A 320 18.72 6.42 19.11
C GLY A 320 18.24 5.64 20.34
N GLY A 321 18.87 4.50 20.62
CA GLY A 321 18.54 3.68 21.77
C GLY A 321 19.23 4.12 23.07
N TYR A 322 18.64 3.72 24.21
CA TYR A 322 19.15 4.03 25.55
C TYR A 322 19.26 2.78 26.44
N PRO A 323 20.28 2.72 27.34
CA PRO A 323 20.53 1.56 28.21
C PRO A 323 19.46 1.31 29.26
N ASP A 324 18.73 2.35 29.68
CA ASP A 324 17.60 2.28 30.62
C ASP A 324 16.33 1.68 29.99
N TYR A 325 16.56 0.75 29.06
CA TYR A 325 15.60 -0.09 28.39
C TYR A 325 14.71 0.54 27.32
N ALA A 326 15.38 1.24 26.40
CA ALA A 326 14.91 1.44 25.03
C ALA A 326 16.07 1.18 24.04
N PRO A 327 16.68 -0.02 24.06
CA PRO A 327 18.05 -0.23 23.54
C PRO A 327 18.16 -0.07 22.02
N ASN A 328 17.07 -0.19 21.27
CA ASN A 328 17.04 -0.12 19.81
C ASN A 328 16.37 1.15 19.26
N GLY A 329 15.89 2.05 20.12
CA GLY A 329 15.18 3.27 19.73
C GLY A 329 13.80 3.36 20.39
N VAL A 330 12.87 4.06 19.74
CA VAL A 330 11.47 4.16 20.22
C VAL A 330 10.86 2.76 20.35
N PRO A 331 10.30 2.37 21.50
CA PRO A 331 9.61 1.09 21.68
C PRO A 331 8.41 0.93 20.74
N ASP A 332 7.93 -0.30 20.59
CA ASP A 332 6.82 -0.62 19.68
C ASP A 332 5.68 -1.36 20.37
N PHE A 333 5.20 -0.82 21.49
CA PHE A 333 4.24 -1.52 22.33
C PHE A 333 2.94 -1.88 21.58
N ASP A 334 2.73 -3.18 21.42
CA ASP A 334 1.53 -3.73 20.78
C ASP A 334 0.27 -3.43 21.61
N GLN A 335 -0.75 -2.94 20.93
CA GLN A 335 -2.12 -2.93 21.44
C GLN A 335 -2.83 -4.26 21.18
N ALA A 336 -2.47 -4.93 20.07
CA ALA A 336 -3.06 -6.20 19.64
C ALA A 336 -2.88 -7.28 20.72
N GLY A 337 -3.94 -8.02 21.05
CA GLY A 337 -3.91 -9.06 22.08
C GLY A 337 -3.98 -8.57 23.54
N ARG A 338 -3.39 -7.42 23.90
CA ARG A 338 -3.41 -6.91 25.29
C ARG A 338 -4.80 -6.50 25.78
N PHE A 339 -5.60 -5.93 24.88
CA PHE A 339 -6.93 -5.41 25.19
C PHE A 339 -8.06 -6.09 24.41
N ALA A 340 -7.77 -7.22 23.75
CA ALA A 340 -8.72 -7.94 22.88
C ALA A 340 -10.02 -8.33 23.61
N ASP A 341 -9.93 -8.68 24.90
CA ASP A 341 -11.07 -9.03 25.75
C ASP A 341 -11.65 -7.83 26.55
N SER A 342 -11.11 -6.63 26.34
CA SER A 342 -11.50 -5.42 27.07
C SER A 342 -12.28 -4.45 26.19
N ARG A 343 -13.03 -3.54 26.81
CA ARG A 343 -13.66 -2.41 26.09
C ARG A 343 -12.67 -1.27 25.80
N ALA A 344 -11.39 -1.40 26.18
CA ALA A 344 -10.41 -0.34 25.99
C ALA A 344 -10.06 -0.17 24.50
N ARG A 345 -9.86 1.08 24.09
CA ARG A 345 -9.50 1.52 22.73
C ARG A 345 -8.24 2.37 22.81
N ALA A 346 -7.11 1.71 23.10
CA ALA A 346 -5.91 2.32 23.62
C ALA A 346 -4.79 2.52 22.58
N ASP A 347 -5.14 2.74 21.31
CA ASP A 347 -4.18 3.02 20.22
C ASP A 347 -3.34 4.27 20.50
N GLY A 348 -4.00 5.39 20.81
CA GLY A 348 -3.37 6.65 21.20
C GLY A 348 -2.56 6.54 22.48
N PRO A 349 -3.11 5.96 23.57
CA PRO A 349 -2.36 5.65 24.78
C PRO A 349 -1.13 4.75 24.58
N ALA A 350 -1.19 3.75 23.69
CA ALA A 350 -0.05 2.88 23.39
C ALA A 350 1.05 3.65 22.62
N ALA A 351 0.67 4.42 21.60
CA ALA A 351 1.60 5.31 20.90
C ALA A 351 2.23 6.34 21.86
N ALA A 352 1.43 6.93 22.75
CA ALA A 352 1.93 7.83 23.79
C ALA A 352 2.90 7.13 24.76
N ALA A 353 2.65 5.89 25.13
CA ALA A 353 3.55 5.11 25.97
C ALA A 353 4.91 4.89 25.29
N ASN A 354 4.96 4.59 23.98
CA ASN A 354 6.23 4.47 23.23
C ASN A 354 7.07 5.75 23.35
N SER A 355 6.44 6.91 23.19
CA SER A 355 7.10 8.22 23.31
C SER A 355 7.61 8.50 24.72
N LEU A 356 6.74 8.38 25.73
CA LEU A 356 7.08 8.67 27.13
C LEU A 356 8.17 7.77 27.66
N TRP A 357 8.12 6.48 27.33
CA TRP A 357 9.14 5.49 27.69
C TRP A 357 10.49 5.84 27.06
N TRP A 358 10.52 6.16 25.76
CA TRP A 358 11.76 6.54 25.09
C TRP A 358 12.37 7.84 25.66
N PHE A 359 11.54 8.82 25.99
CA PHE A 359 11.98 10.06 26.64
C PHE A 359 12.47 9.83 28.06
N ASP A 360 11.85 8.92 28.81
CA ASP A 360 12.31 8.61 30.16
C ASP A 360 13.72 8.01 30.10
N SER A 361 13.91 6.95 29.30
CA SER A 361 15.24 6.35 29.11
C SER A 361 16.29 7.33 28.57
N LYS A 362 15.88 8.36 27.81
CA LYS A 362 16.77 9.41 27.28
C LYS A 362 17.33 10.33 28.36
N PHE A 363 16.52 10.62 29.38
CA PHE A 363 16.87 11.54 30.47
C PHE A 363 17.26 10.81 31.75
N GLU A 364 17.12 9.49 31.79
CA GLU A 364 17.59 8.66 32.88
C GLU A 364 19.10 8.84 33.12
N SER A 365 19.45 8.96 34.40
CA SER A 365 20.82 9.04 34.90
C SER A 365 21.45 7.67 35.17
N GLY A 366 20.60 6.68 35.48
CA GLY A 366 20.91 5.26 35.50
C GLY A 366 21.16 4.67 34.10
N SER A 367 21.68 3.46 34.08
CA SER A 367 21.90 2.69 32.83
C SER A 367 21.71 1.20 33.05
N THR A 368 21.07 0.82 34.16
CA THR A 368 20.92 -0.58 34.53
C THR A 368 19.55 -1.03 34.02
N PRO A 369 19.49 -1.91 33.01
CA PRO A 369 18.21 -2.37 32.52
C PRO A 369 17.48 -3.25 33.56
N PRO A 370 16.15 -3.42 33.40
CA PRO A 370 15.37 -4.35 34.21
C PRO A 370 15.94 -5.77 34.15
N PRO A 371 15.75 -6.59 35.20
CA PRO A 371 14.81 -6.38 36.31
C PRO A 371 15.40 -5.63 37.51
N THR A 372 16.62 -5.09 37.40
CA THR A 372 17.23 -4.32 38.50
C THR A 372 16.64 -2.92 38.47
N ILE A 373 16.02 -2.49 39.57
CA ILE A 373 15.39 -1.17 39.71
C ILE A 373 16.43 -0.05 39.53
N SER A 374 16.22 0.81 38.54
CA SER A 374 17.09 1.91 38.12
C SER A 374 16.34 3.23 37.87
N ASP A 375 15.27 3.50 38.63
CA ASP A 375 14.39 4.66 38.47
C ASP A 375 15.04 6.00 38.91
N GLY A 376 15.39 6.89 37.99
CA GLY A 376 16.00 8.20 38.28
C GLY A 376 15.42 9.39 37.52
N TYR A 377 14.55 9.16 36.53
CA TYR A 377 13.74 10.14 35.83
C TYR A 377 12.25 9.85 36.06
N PRO A 378 11.42 10.85 36.39
CA PRO A 378 10.06 10.59 36.88
C PRO A 378 8.99 10.59 35.77
N LEU A 379 9.35 10.53 34.49
CA LEU A 379 8.36 10.61 33.40
C LEU A 379 7.58 9.30 33.28
N VAL A 380 8.22 8.16 33.45
CA VAL A 380 7.62 6.84 33.66
C VAL A 380 7.99 6.41 35.08
N GLU A 381 7.04 5.88 35.84
CA GLU A 381 7.35 5.31 37.16
C GLU A 381 6.78 3.90 37.22
N ALA A 382 7.33 3.07 38.09
CA ALA A 382 6.85 1.72 38.31
C ALA A 382 5.43 1.70 38.92
N TYR A 383 4.51 0.96 38.27
CA TYR A 383 3.16 0.67 38.78
C TYR A 383 3.13 -0.53 39.74
N GLY A 384 4.27 -1.19 39.97
CA GLY A 384 4.40 -2.39 40.80
C GLY A 384 5.76 -2.47 41.49
N ALA A 385 6.06 -3.61 42.10
CA ALA A 385 7.36 -3.88 42.71
C ALA A 385 8.37 -4.39 41.66
N TRP A 386 8.58 -3.59 40.62
CA TRP A 386 9.49 -3.82 39.50
C TRP A 386 10.07 -2.48 39.02
N ASP A 387 11.08 -2.54 38.16
CA ASP A 387 11.71 -1.39 37.51
C ASP A 387 10.71 -0.64 36.61
N ASP A 388 10.78 0.69 36.52
CA ASP A 388 9.86 1.50 35.73
C ASP A 388 9.88 1.20 34.22
N HIS A 389 10.97 0.60 33.72
CA HIS A 389 11.10 0.09 32.36
C HIS A 389 11.02 -1.44 32.25
N ASP A 390 10.50 -2.14 33.26
CA ASP A 390 10.16 -3.56 33.16
C ASP A 390 8.96 -3.77 32.23
N ALA A 391 8.98 -4.81 31.38
CA ALA A 391 7.87 -5.13 30.46
C ALA A 391 6.49 -5.24 31.15
N ARG A 392 6.46 -5.60 32.44
CA ARG A 392 5.21 -5.63 33.25
C ARG A 392 4.60 -4.24 33.47
N ASN A 393 5.39 -3.17 33.29
CA ASN A 393 4.96 -1.79 33.46
C ASN A 393 4.21 -1.23 32.26
N VAL A 394 4.35 -1.84 31.08
CA VAL A 394 3.75 -1.32 29.84
C VAL A 394 2.22 -1.35 29.91
N SER A 395 1.62 -2.47 30.33
CA SER A 395 0.16 -2.60 30.45
C SER A 395 -0.48 -1.58 31.41
N PRO A 396 -0.04 -1.44 32.67
CA PRO A 396 -0.60 -0.44 33.57
C PRO A 396 -0.31 1.02 33.13
N LEU A 397 0.85 1.30 32.51
CA LEU A 397 1.13 2.62 31.94
C LEU A 397 0.13 2.98 30.82
N THR A 398 -0.07 2.07 29.86
CA THR A 398 -1.04 2.28 28.78
C THR A 398 -2.46 2.48 29.31
N LEU A 399 -2.83 1.77 30.39
CA LEU A 399 -4.15 1.92 31.02
C LEU A 399 -4.32 3.25 31.78
N ASP A 400 -3.29 3.77 32.47
CA ASP A 400 -3.35 5.11 33.08
C ASP A 400 -3.55 6.19 32.01
N LEU A 401 -2.79 6.10 30.92
CA LEU A 401 -2.93 7.00 29.78
C LEU A 401 -4.32 6.87 29.13
N ALA A 402 -4.86 5.66 28.99
CA ALA A 402 -6.20 5.42 28.47
C ALA A 402 -7.29 5.99 29.39
N ALA A 403 -7.15 5.87 30.71
CA ALA A 403 -8.10 6.46 31.66
C ALA A 403 -8.14 7.98 31.54
N ARG A 404 -6.96 8.61 31.39
CA ARG A 404 -6.82 10.06 31.20
C ARG A 404 -7.32 10.55 29.84
N ALA A 405 -7.24 9.70 28.82
CA ALA A 405 -7.73 9.97 27.46
C ALA A 405 -9.17 9.48 27.22
N HIS A 406 -9.85 8.97 28.25
CA HIS A 406 -11.22 8.45 28.17
C HIS A 406 -11.42 7.28 27.19
N THR A 407 -10.45 6.36 27.15
CA THR A 407 -10.46 5.18 26.28
C THR A 407 -10.20 3.85 27.02
N ASP A 408 -10.27 3.85 28.34
CA ASP A 408 -10.10 2.68 29.22
C ASP A 408 -11.31 1.72 29.27
N GLY A 409 -12.42 2.10 28.66
CA GLY A 409 -13.66 1.32 28.65
C GLY A 409 -14.54 1.45 29.91
N GLN A 410 -14.22 2.38 30.83
CA GLN A 410 -15.01 2.65 32.04
C GLN A 410 -16.25 3.53 31.73
N PRO A 411 -17.29 3.56 32.60
CA PRO A 411 -18.53 4.31 32.35
C PRO A 411 -18.37 5.82 32.14
N GLY A 412 -17.25 6.40 32.61
CA GLY A 412 -16.87 7.80 32.40
C GLY A 412 -16.22 8.08 31.04
N SER A 413 -15.87 7.04 30.28
CA SER A 413 -15.46 7.12 28.88
C SER A 413 -16.74 7.26 28.05
N PRO A 414 -17.09 8.47 27.62
CA PRO A 414 -18.42 8.75 27.10
C PRO A 414 -18.68 7.89 25.86
N TRP A 415 -19.72 7.06 25.94
CA TRP A 415 -20.23 6.14 24.92
C TRP A 415 -20.72 6.83 23.63
N GLN A 416 -20.16 7.99 23.28
CA GLN A 416 -20.54 8.84 22.15
C GLN A 416 -19.51 8.79 21.01
N TRP A 417 -18.30 8.24 21.20
CA TRP A 417 -17.30 8.06 20.15
C TRP A 417 -16.45 6.80 20.32
N ILE A 418 -15.82 6.33 19.24
CA ILE A 418 -14.94 5.16 19.20
C ILE A 418 -13.50 5.63 18.94
N GLY A 419 -12.55 5.15 19.75
CA GLY A 419 -11.12 5.44 19.61
C GLY A 419 -10.64 6.67 20.39
N THR A 420 -9.36 6.99 20.27
CA THR A 420 -8.72 8.10 20.99
C THR A 420 -8.85 9.42 20.22
N ARG A 421 -9.52 10.43 20.77
CA ARG A 421 -9.62 11.76 20.14
C ARG A 421 -8.34 12.59 20.37
N PRO A 422 -7.97 13.48 19.43
CA PRO A 422 -6.78 14.34 19.59
C PRO A 422 -6.81 15.22 20.84
N ASP A 423 -7.95 15.83 21.15
CA ASP A 423 -8.09 16.69 22.34
C ASP A 423 -7.96 15.89 23.64
N ASP A 424 -8.59 14.71 23.70
CA ASP A 424 -8.59 13.86 24.88
C ASP A 424 -7.18 13.30 25.15
N LEU A 425 -6.46 12.87 24.11
CA LEU A 425 -5.06 12.44 24.25
C LEU A 425 -4.16 13.60 24.71
N ALA A 426 -4.29 14.78 24.07
CA ALA A 426 -3.48 15.93 24.43
C ALA A 426 -3.75 16.40 25.88
N ASN A 427 -5.01 16.43 26.31
CA ASN A 427 -5.38 16.78 27.69
C ASN A 427 -4.97 15.69 28.68
N GLY A 428 -5.08 14.41 28.29
CA GLY A 428 -4.64 13.29 29.09
C GLY A 428 -3.13 13.33 29.36
N LEU A 429 -2.33 13.63 28.33
CA LEU A 429 -0.88 13.82 28.46
C LEU A 429 -0.52 15.03 29.34
N ARG A 430 -1.23 16.16 29.21
CA ARG A 430 -1.04 17.31 30.11
C ARG A 430 -1.33 16.95 31.56
N SER A 431 -2.42 16.22 31.80
CA SER A 431 -2.80 15.72 33.12
C SER A 431 -1.76 14.74 33.68
N TYR A 432 -1.23 13.86 32.84
CA TYR A 432 -0.15 12.93 33.18
C TYR A 432 1.11 13.70 33.61
N LEU A 433 1.61 14.60 32.78
CA LEU A 433 2.78 15.45 33.08
C LEU A 433 2.58 16.31 34.32
N GLN A 434 1.36 16.81 34.55
CA GLN A 434 1.04 17.55 35.77
C GLN A 434 1.12 16.67 37.02
N ALA A 435 0.62 15.43 36.96
CA ALA A 435 0.72 14.48 38.06
C ALA A 435 2.17 14.09 38.39
N LYS A 436 3.06 14.10 37.40
CA LYS A 436 4.50 13.88 37.54
C LYS A 436 5.29 15.15 37.90
N TRP A 437 4.61 16.30 38.06
CA TRP A 437 5.23 17.62 38.28
C TRP A 437 6.16 18.11 37.15
N LEU A 438 6.06 17.51 35.95
CA LEU A 438 6.88 17.79 34.77
C LEU A 438 6.23 18.78 33.78
N HIS A 439 5.09 19.37 34.14
CA HIS A 439 4.34 20.31 33.29
C HIS A 439 5.08 21.61 32.94
N ASN A 440 6.16 21.94 33.64
CA ASN A 440 7.02 23.10 33.31
C ASN A 440 8.19 22.71 32.39
N ASP A 441 8.52 21.42 32.33
CA ASP A 441 9.65 20.88 31.56
C ASP A 441 9.20 20.41 30.17
N TYR A 442 7.93 20.00 30.04
CA TYR A 442 7.34 19.53 28.79
C TYR A 442 6.14 20.36 28.35
N SER A 443 6.02 20.56 27.04
CA SER A 443 4.84 21.17 26.41
C SER A 443 4.15 20.18 25.47
N VAL A 444 2.85 19.97 25.68
CA VAL A 444 2.00 19.19 24.75
C VAL A 444 1.33 20.12 23.77
N THR A 445 1.75 20.08 22.50
CA THR A 445 1.15 20.88 21.42
C THR A 445 0.27 20.00 20.54
N LEU A 446 -1.01 20.38 20.39
CA LEU A 446 -1.90 19.78 19.41
C LEU A 446 -1.90 20.63 18.15
N GLU A 447 -1.65 20.00 17.01
CA GLU A 447 -1.62 20.67 15.71
C GLU A 447 -2.55 19.98 14.73
N GLN A 448 -3.41 20.76 14.10
CA GLN A 448 -4.32 20.28 13.08
C GLN A 448 -3.62 20.29 11.73
N ALA A 449 -3.60 19.14 11.05
CA ALA A 449 -3.05 18.96 9.70
C ALA A 449 -1.62 19.55 9.55
N PRO A 450 -0.65 19.11 10.37
CA PRO A 450 0.74 19.59 10.24
C PRO A 450 1.30 19.25 8.86
N THR A 451 2.16 20.10 8.31
CA THR A 451 2.92 19.76 7.10
C THR A 451 3.95 18.66 7.39
N PHE A 452 4.36 17.91 6.37
CA PHE A 452 5.41 16.91 6.56
C PHE A 452 6.72 17.56 6.99
N ASP A 453 7.11 18.70 6.41
CA ASP A 453 8.30 19.47 6.83
C ASP A 453 8.32 19.76 8.33
N ARG A 454 7.18 20.10 8.92
CA ARG A 454 7.09 20.39 10.35
C ARG A 454 7.22 19.15 11.21
N VAL A 455 6.65 18.03 10.77
CA VAL A 455 6.84 16.72 11.41
C VAL A 455 8.31 16.30 11.31
N TYR A 456 8.89 16.41 10.12
CA TYR A 456 10.28 16.14 9.83
C TYR A 456 11.22 16.93 10.76
N ASP A 457 11.05 18.24 10.87
CA ASP A 457 11.86 19.10 11.74
C ASP A 457 11.76 18.71 13.23
N LYS A 458 10.57 18.32 13.68
CA LYS A 458 10.36 17.87 15.06
C LYS A 458 11.07 16.55 15.33
N VAL A 459 10.92 15.57 14.44
CA VAL A 459 11.60 14.27 14.58
C VAL A 459 13.12 14.46 14.54
N LEU A 460 13.63 15.31 13.63
CA LEU A 460 15.05 15.62 13.52
C LEU A 460 15.64 16.26 14.79
N ARG A 461 14.84 17.08 15.50
CA ARG A 461 15.21 17.66 16.80
C ARG A 461 15.06 16.67 17.97
N SER A 462 14.64 15.44 17.69
CA SER A 462 14.30 14.42 18.69
C SER A 462 13.18 14.86 19.63
N ASP A 463 12.19 15.61 19.11
CA ASP A 463 10.89 15.83 19.77
C ASP A 463 10.04 14.55 19.66
N ASP A 464 9.11 14.36 20.59
CA ASP A 464 8.05 13.37 20.43
C ASP A 464 6.96 13.85 19.50
N VAL A 465 6.62 12.97 18.54
CA VAL A 465 5.61 13.21 17.53
C VAL A 465 4.69 12.01 17.48
N LEU A 466 3.49 12.20 17.99
CA LEU A 466 2.36 11.30 17.85
C LEU A 466 1.54 11.75 16.64
N LEU A 467 1.27 10.83 15.72
CA LEU A 467 0.50 11.10 14.51
C LEU A 467 -0.82 10.36 14.56
N LEU A 468 -1.93 11.08 14.34
CA LEU A 468 -3.22 10.47 14.06
C LEU A 468 -3.37 10.31 12.55
N LEU A 469 -3.20 9.09 12.06
CA LEU A 469 -3.50 8.71 10.70
C LEU A 469 -5.02 8.70 10.51
N GLY A 470 -5.52 9.37 9.47
CA GLY A 470 -6.95 9.44 9.17
C GLY A 470 -7.31 8.56 7.98
N PHE A 471 -8.35 7.74 8.12
CA PHE A 471 -8.84 6.87 7.06
C PHE A 471 -10.08 7.47 6.43
N TRP A 472 -10.01 7.70 5.12
CA TRP A 472 -11.03 8.41 4.35
C TRP A 472 -11.45 7.57 3.16
N GLU A 473 -12.74 7.57 2.89
CA GLU A 473 -13.36 6.88 1.76
C GLU A 473 -14.20 7.88 0.97
N GLN A 474 -14.10 7.82 -0.36
CA GLN A 474 -14.95 8.63 -1.23
C GLN A 474 -16.31 7.93 -1.33
N GLN A 475 -17.34 8.57 -0.79
CA GLN A 475 -18.73 8.12 -0.87
C GLN A 475 -19.51 8.97 -1.91
N PRO A 476 -20.71 8.56 -2.33
CA PRO A 476 -21.50 9.32 -3.33
C PRO A 476 -21.80 10.76 -2.94
N ASP A 477 -21.87 11.07 -1.65
CA ASP A 477 -22.11 12.40 -1.08
C ASP A 477 -20.80 13.17 -0.76
N GLY A 478 -19.65 12.56 -0.98
CA GLY A 478 -18.33 13.15 -0.79
C GLY A 478 -17.41 12.29 0.09
N TRP A 479 -16.28 12.86 0.48
CA TRP A 479 -15.32 12.16 1.31
C TRP A 479 -15.78 12.03 2.77
N ARG A 480 -15.84 10.80 3.27
CA ARG A 480 -16.18 10.49 4.66
C ARG A 480 -14.98 9.92 5.41
N ARG A 481 -14.73 10.41 6.63
CA ARG A 481 -13.76 9.79 7.53
C ARG A 481 -14.36 8.53 8.13
N LEU A 482 -13.72 7.39 7.90
CA LEU A 482 -14.13 6.10 8.44
C LEU A 482 -13.55 5.85 9.84
N GLY A 483 -12.33 6.35 10.10
CA GLY A 483 -11.63 6.12 11.34
C GLY A 483 -10.25 6.77 11.36
N GLY A 484 -9.42 6.32 12.29
CA GLY A 484 -8.01 6.66 12.34
C GLY A 484 -7.25 5.75 13.27
N HIS A 485 -5.93 5.92 13.28
CA HIS A 485 -5.00 5.15 14.09
C HIS A 485 -3.84 6.02 14.56
N TRP A 486 -3.39 5.81 15.78
CA TRP A 486 -2.28 6.58 16.36
C TRP A 486 -0.96 5.82 16.23
N VAL A 487 0.07 6.53 15.76
CA VAL A 487 1.42 5.99 15.60
C VAL A 487 2.46 6.95 16.17
N THR A 488 3.64 6.43 16.48
CA THR A 488 4.76 7.23 17.01
C THR A 488 5.85 7.35 15.97
N ALA A 489 6.32 8.56 15.67
CA ALA A 489 7.45 8.73 14.76
C ALA A 489 8.77 8.29 15.42
N ALA A 490 9.44 7.33 14.79
CA ALA A 490 10.72 6.77 15.23
C ALA A 490 11.93 7.36 14.49
N GLY A 491 11.73 7.85 13.27
CA GLY A 491 12.80 8.46 12.47
C GLY A 491 12.30 9.06 11.16
N VAL A 492 13.15 9.83 10.49
CA VAL A 492 12.88 10.42 9.17
C VAL A 492 14.09 10.28 8.26
N ASP A 493 13.85 10.21 6.95
CA ASP A 493 14.92 10.16 5.96
C ASP A 493 15.61 11.51 5.81
N CYS A 494 16.83 11.62 6.33
CA CYS A 494 17.58 12.87 6.33
C CYS A 494 18.47 13.09 5.11
N LEU A 495 18.42 12.21 4.11
CA LEU A 495 19.06 12.44 2.81
C LEU A 495 18.06 12.94 1.76
N GLU A 496 16.93 12.25 1.60
CA GLU A 496 15.95 12.57 0.54
C GLU A 496 14.74 13.34 1.06
N GLY A 497 14.48 13.33 2.38
CA GLY A 497 13.45 14.16 3.02
C GLY A 497 12.01 13.74 2.70
N LYS A 498 11.76 12.50 2.26
CA LYS A 498 10.42 12.05 1.82
C LYS A 498 9.92 10.74 2.42
N ARG A 499 10.54 10.29 3.52
CA ARG A 499 10.13 9.07 4.21
C ARG A 499 10.13 9.28 5.71
N ILE A 500 9.26 8.52 6.38
CA ILE A 500 9.13 8.48 7.84
C ILE A 500 9.12 7.03 8.30
N ALA A 501 9.77 6.78 9.43
CA ALA A 501 9.69 5.53 10.16
C ALA A 501 8.77 5.71 11.36
N ILE A 502 7.85 4.78 11.57
CA ILE A 502 6.88 4.82 12.65
C ILE A 502 6.96 3.53 13.47
N SER A 503 6.78 3.66 14.78
CA SER A 503 6.30 2.57 15.62
C SER A 503 4.77 2.59 15.58
N ASP A 504 4.19 1.44 15.33
CA ASP A 504 2.77 1.27 15.06
C ASP A 504 2.18 0.21 16.01
N PRO A 505 1.37 0.62 17.00
CA PRO A 505 0.78 -0.30 17.98
C PRO A 505 -0.14 -1.40 17.42
N ALA A 506 -0.42 -1.42 16.11
CA ALA A 506 -1.30 -2.39 15.48
C ALA A 506 -0.66 -3.16 14.31
N LEU A 507 0.29 -2.56 13.58
CA LEU A 507 0.88 -3.15 12.37
C LEU A 507 2.40 -3.28 12.52
N ASN A 508 2.92 -4.47 12.26
CA ASN A 508 4.36 -4.76 12.31
C ASN A 508 4.88 -5.08 10.91
N SER A 509 4.70 -4.15 9.96
CA SER A 509 5.01 -4.37 8.54
C SER A 509 6.47 -4.75 8.29
N ALA A 510 7.40 -4.18 9.05
CA ALA A 510 8.83 -4.46 8.88
C ALA A 510 9.14 -5.96 9.11
N GLU A 511 8.45 -6.60 10.06
CA GLU A 511 8.58 -8.03 10.32
C GLU A 511 7.93 -8.91 9.25
N GLU A 512 6.93 -8.36 8.56
CA GLU A 512 6.31 -9.01 7.43
C GLU A 512 7.16 -8.94 6.15
N GLY A 513 8.31 -8.27 6.23
CA GLY A 513 9.26 -8.13 5.13
C GLY A 513 9.10 -6.83 4.34
N TYR A 514 8.24 -5.91 4.80
CA TYR A 514 8.11 -4.59 4.19
C TYR A 514 9.26 -3.64 4.59
N LEU A 515 9.30 -2.47 3.96
CA LEU A 515 10.35 -1.48 4.25
C LEU A 515 10.25 -1.06 5.72
N GLY A 516 11.34 -1.25 6.46
CA GLY A 516 11.33 -1.02 7.89
C GLY A 516 12.58 -1.55 8.58
N VAL A 517 12.58 -1.48 9.90
CA VAL A 517 13.62 -2.05 10.75
C VAL A 517 12.93 -2.79 11.88
N PHE A 518 13.25 -4.06 12.09
CA PHE A 518 12.90 -4.75 13.33
C PHE A 518 14.17 -5.19 14.05
N ALA A 519 14.15 -5.16 15.38
CA ALA A 519 15.30 -5.48 16.20
C ALA A 519 14.88 -5.97 17.59
N PRO A 520 15.65 -6.89 18.21
CA PRO A 520 16.78 -7.61 17.65
C PRO A 520 16.32 -8.76 16.74
N ALA A 521 17.07 -9.08 15.67
CA ALA A 521 16.70 -10.21 14.80
C ALA A 521 16.69 -11.58 15.52
N SER A 522 17.45 -11.73 16.60
CA SER A 522 17.49 -12.97 17.38
C SER A 522 16.28 -13.05 18.31
N GLY A 523 15.42 -14.05 18.10
CA GLY A 523 14.21 -14.27 18.91
C GLY A 523 13.00 -13.46 18.45
N HIS A 524 13.16 -12.62 17.43
CA HIS A 524 12.11 -11.82 16.79
C HIS A 524 11.69 -12.49 15.47
N THR A 525 10.98 -13.62 15.59
CA THR A 525 10.53 -14.42 14.45
C THR A 525 9.08 -14.10 14.10
N ARG A 526 8.78 -13.97 12.80
CA ARG A 526 7.42 -13.71 12.30
C ARG A 526 6.37 -14.63 12.92
N GLY A 527 5.22 -14.06 13.30
CA GLY A 527 4.12 -14.79 13.93
C GLY A 527 4.30 -15.04 15.43
N HIS A 528 5.14 -14.26 16.10
CA HIS A 528 5.26 -14.28 17.55
C HIS A 528 3.99 -13.77 18.24
N SER A 529 3.91 -13.99 19.57
CA SER A 529 2.85 -13.40 20.38
C SER A 529 2.96 -11.87 20.36
N PRO A 530 1.84 -11.12 20.30
CA PRO A 530 1.87 -9.66 20.43
C PRO A 530 2.53 -9.16 21.73
N SER A 531 2.51 -9.98 22.79
CA SER A 531 3.20 -9.63 24.05
C SER A 531 4.73 -9.57 23.94
N LEU A 532 5.33 -9.96 22.80
CA LEU A 532 6.77 -9.82 22.60
C LEU A 532 7.19 -8.35 22.63
N HIS A 533 6.40 -7.46 22.03
CA HIS A 533 6.72 -6.03 21.96
C HIS A 533 6.53 -5.27 23.26
N ASP A 534 5.88 -5.86 24.26
CA ASP A 534 5.88 -5.33 25.64
C ASP A 534 7.30 -5.28 26.21
N ASN A 535 8.22 -6.06 25.65
CA ASN A 535 9.64 -5.89 25.88
C ASN A 535 10.20 -4.86 24.89
N ALA A 536 10.53 -3.66 25.39
CA ALA A 536 11.08 -2.55 24.61
C ALA A 536 12.40 -2.83 23.88
N ALA A 537 13.05 -3.98 24.12
CA ALA A 537 14.14 -4.44 23.28
C ALA A 537 13.64 -4.88 21.89
N PHE A 538 12.42 -5.38 21.77
CA PHE A 538 11.81 -5.81 20.50
C PHE A 538 10.98 -4.66 19.92
N LEU A 539 11.33 -4.24 18.70
CA LEU A 539 10.58 -3.20 17.97
C LEU A 539 10.38 -3.57 16.51
N SER A 540 9.29 -3.10 15.91
CA SER A 540 9.09 -3.00 14.47
C SER A 540 8.86 -1.54 14.08
N HIS A 541 9.84 -0.92 13.41
CA HIS A 541 9.70 0.40 12.82
C HIS A 541 9.38 0.29 11.35
N ASP A 542 8.14 0.59 11.01
CA ASP A 542 7.63 0.56 9.65
C ASP A 542 8.02 1.84 8.91
N ILE A 543 8.64 1.72 7.74
CA ILE A 543 9.06 2.86 6.93
C ILE A 543 8.10 3.05 5.76
N TYR A 544 7.60 4.27 5.61
CA TYR A 544 6.70 4.65 4.53
C TYR A 544 7.24 5.83 3.72
N ASN A 545 7.00 5.77 2.41
CA ASN A 545 7.09 6.94 1.56
C ASN A 545 5.98 7.93 1.90
N VAL A 546 6.28 9.22 1.80
CA VAL A 546 5.34 10.31 2.05
C VAL A 546 4.89 10.90 0.72
N TRP A 547 3.57 11.05 0.56
CA TRP A 547 3.00 11.86 -0.51
C TRP A 547 2.52 13.19 0.07
N GLU A 548 2.67 14.28 -0.68
CA GLU A 548 2.27 15.62 -0.26
C GLU A 548 1.30 16.21 -1.29
N ARG A 549 0.00 16.11 -1.01
CA ARG A 549 -1.08 16.82 -1.73
C ARG A 549 -2.20 17.14 -0.74
N PRO A 550 -3.08 18.11 -1.04
CA PRO A 550 -4.28 18.30 -0.24
C PRO A 550 -5.11 17.01 -0.23
N GLY A 551 -5.32 16.46 0.96
CA GLY A 551 -6.23 15.36 1.20
C GLY A 551 -7.69 15.83 1.16
N PRO A 552 -8.62 14.88 1.33
CA PRO A 552 -10.06 15.16 1.36
C PRO A 552 -10.44 16.35 2.24
N ASN A 553 -11.20 17.30 1.67
CA ASN A 553 -11.70 18.49 2.36
C ASN A 553 -10.60 19.37 3.01
N GLU A 554 -9.36 19.34 2.51
CA GLU A 554 -8.20 20.06 3.06
C GLU A 554 -7.83 19.66 4.50
N ARG A 555 -8.33 18.51 5.00
CA ARG A 555 -8.12 18.08 6.40
C ARG A 555 -6.83 17.27 6.62
N GLY A 556 -6.05 17.05 5.58
CA GLY A 556 -4.69 16.53 5.62
C GLY A 556 -3.93 17.10 4.42
N VAL A 557 -2.62 17.32 4.55
CA VAL A 557 -1.78 17.88 3.47
C VAL A 557 -0.68 16.93 3.00
N TRP A 558 -0.63 15.74 3.61
CA TRP A 558 0.26 14.63 3.27
C TRP A 558 -0.27 13.32 3.84
N GLY A 559 0.32 12.19 3.44
CA GLY A 559 0.02 10.88 4.00
C GLY A 559 1.07 9.83 3.71
N LEU A 560 0.87 8.65 4.28
CA LEU A 560 1.74 7.49 4.13
C LEU A 560 1.30 6.63 2.95
N VAL A 561 2.19 6.40 2.00
CA VAL A 561 1.90 5.57 0.80
C VAL A 561 1.84 4.11 1.21
N GLY A 562 0.71 3.43 0.91
CA GLY A 562 0.57 1.99 1.18
C GLY A 562 0.51 1.63 2.67
N TYR A 563 0.00 2.53 3.52
CA TYR A 563 -0.12 2.31 4.96
C TYR A 563 -1.14 1.23 5.32
N PHE A 564 -2.38 1.40 4.87
CA PHE A 564 -3.34 0.29 4.91
C PHE A 564 -3.10 -0.62 3.73
N ARG A 565 -2.82 -1.87 4.06
CA ARG A 565 -2.68 -2.99 3.14
C ARG A 565 -3.86 -3.92 3.44
N PRO A 566 -4.80 -4.12 2.50
CA PRO A 566 -5.91 -5.05 2.67
C PRO A 566 -5.43 -6.47 2.98
#